data_AF-A0A3S9CHV9-F1
#
_entry.id   AF-A0A3S9CHV9-F1
#
_cell.length_a   1.000
_cell.length_b   1.000
_cell.length_c   1.000
_cell.angle_alpha   90.00
_cell.angle_beta   90.00
_cell.angle_gamma   90.00
#
_symmetry.space_group_name_H-M   'P 1'
#
loop_
_entity.id
_entity.type
_entity.pdbx_description
1 polymer ?
#
loop_
_entity_poly.entity_id
_entity_poly.type
_entity_poly.pdbx_seq_one_letter_code
_entity_poly.pdbx_strand_id
1 'polypeptide(L)'
;MRLRSVPLGVAVLCLFAVAIALTMSARSFARSSSVPAWLQAHVGEGEGQIAQVVLERARALYLKKVSEGSVKNPCYFAMDATRPGDLGNSVLGRRYYIICEAEQSFRAVSAGHGGGRNLKGVADFSNGRRCAKNFGNAMDSELTAGGAYMTADTKTSFKGYYRTAAKQDAVFMRSFVQFDGEGETANARQRVIGGHPAALLRGMCLLKKPQSSYADHDGFVPFGKLVNYAGGRSNGCTSWSPSDAQLIIPMIKDNPTTLYVYPESRDIAAIARKAASRQSLSSAGLYWNASCLKEIGAPKYWPKQTLEPIIAQYKQDHPAPPPQPVPICKGP
;
A
#
# COMPACT_ATOMS: atom_id res chain seq x y z
N MET A 1 47.43 -60.18 -42.61
CA MET A 1 46.59 -60.01 -41.39
C MET A 1 47.51 -59.81 -40.18
N ARG A 2 47.55 -58.59 -39.63
CA ARG A 2 48.15 -58.29 -38.32
C ARG A 2 47.19 -57.37 -37.59
N LEU A 3 46.48 -57.88 -36.58
CA LEU A 3 45.73 -57.06 -35.63
C LEU A 3 46.71 -56.54 -34.58
N ARG A 4 46.76 -55.21 -34.40
CA ARG A 4 47.35 -54.58 -33.22
C ARG A 4 46.21 -54.06 -32.34
N SER A 5 46.15 -54.57 -31.12
CA SER A 5 45.28 -54.14 -30.04
C SER A 5 45.79 -52.82 -29.44
N VAL A 6 44.88 -51.87 -29.21
CA VAL A 6 45.14 -50.61 -28.49
C VAL A 6 44.39 -50.69 -27.15
N PRO A 7 45.01 -50.30 -26.02
CA PRO A 7 44.39 -50.45 -24.71
C PRO A 7 43.34 -49.36 -24.46
N LEU A 8 42.07 -49.77 -24.32
CA LEU A 8 41.02 -48.99 -23.68
C LEU A 8 41.32 -48.88 -22.18
N GLY A 9 42.20 -47.95 -21.78
CA GLY A 9 42.60 -47.81 -20.37
C GLY A 9 42.65 -46.39 -19.82
N VAL A 10 42.70 -45.36 -20.66
CA VAL A 10 43.01 -43.99 -20.20
C VAL A 10 41.92 -42.96 -20.54
N ALA A 11 40.96 -43.29 -21.41
CA ALA A 11 39.94 -42.34 -21.83
C ALA A 11 38.73 -42.21 -20.88
N VAL A 12 38.54 -43.14 -19.93
CA VAL A 12 37.34 -43.15 -19.06
C VAL A 12 37.53 -42.38 -17.75
N LEU A 13 38.77 -42.16 -17.28
CA LEU A 13 39.00 -41.42 -16.03
C LEU A 13 38.94 -39.89 -16.17
N CYS A 14 39.11 -39.32 -17.37
CA CYS A 14 39.04 -37.88 -17.56
C CYS A 14 37.60 -37.34 -17.73
N LEU A 15 36.64 -38.20 -18.09
CA LEU A 15 35.23 -37.80 -18.26
C LEU A 15 34.43 -37.78 -16.94
N PHE A 16 34.85 -38.55 -15.93
CA PHE A 16 34.23 -38.51 -14.59
C PHE A 16 34.79 -37.40 -13.69
N ALA A 17 35.98 -36.86 -13.97
CA ALA A 17 36.56 -35.74 -13.21
C ALA A 17 35.97 -34.36 -13.59
N VAL A 18 35.41 -34.21 -14.80
CA VAL A 18 34.80 -32.94 -15.25
C VAL A 18 33.32 -32.83 -14.84
N ALA A 19 32.64 -33.95 -14.58
CA ALA A 19 31.23 -33.94 -14.15
C ALA A 19 31.03 -33.59 -12.65
N ILE A 20 32.06 -33.72 -11.82
CA ILE A 20 31.98 -33.43 -10.38
C ILE A 20 32.32 -31.94 -10.08
N ALA A 21 33.00 -31.24 -10.99
CA ALA A 21 33.35 -29.83 -10.81
C ALA A 21 32.19 -28.85 -11.13
N LEU A 22 31.08 -29.31 -11.73
CA LEU A 22 29.94 -28.48 -12.13
C LEU A 22 28.73 -28.54 -11.18
N THR A 23 28.82 -29.28 -10.07
CA THR A 23 27.75 -29.35 -9.05
C THR A 23 28.09 -28.63 -7.74
N MET A 24 29.28 -27.99 -7.66
CA MET A 24 29.63 -27.13 -6.54
C MET A 24 29.07 -25.71 -6.73
N SER A 25 27.92 -25.48 -6.08
CA SER A 25 27.55 -24.21 -5.47
C SER A 25 27.35 -22.99 -6.40
N ALA A 26 26.28 -23.04 -7.21
CA ALA A 26 25.45 -21.86 -7.46
C ALA A 26 24.62 -21.45 -6.22
N ARG A 27 25.22 -21.50 -5.02
CA ARG A 27 24.64 -21.05 -3.76
C ARG A 27 25.62 -20.08 -3.11
N SER A 28 25.51 -18.80 -3.47
CA SER A 28 25.60 -17.64 -2.57
C SER A 28 25.65 -16.34 -3.38
N PHE A 29 24.53 -15.96 -3.99
CA PHE A 29 24.19 -14.55 -4.18
C PHE A 29 23.02 -14.20 -3.27
N ALA A 30 23.21 -14.41 -1.98
CA ALA A 30 22.49 -13.66 -0.97
C ALA A 30 23.56 -12.94 -0.16
N ARG A 31 24.03 -11.79 -0.66
CA ARG A 31 24.52 -10.76 0.24
C ARG A 31 23.27 -10.26 0.96
N SER A 32 22.77 -11.02 1.94
CA SER A 32 21.88 -10.44 2.94
C SER A 32 22.75 -9.41 3.62
N SER A 33 22.69 -8.17 3.14
CA SER A 33 23.08 -7.06 3.98
C SER A 33 22.19 -7.21 5.20
N SER A 34 22.77 -7.69 6.29
CA SER A 34 22.08 -7.83 7.56
C SER A 34 21.39 -6.50 7.87
N VAL A 35 20.20 -6.58 8.45
CA VAL A 35 19.51 -5.38 8.94
C VAL A 35 20.49 -4.65 9.87
N PRO A 36 20.78 -3.35 9.65
CA PRO A 36 21.70 -2.62 10.50
C PRO A 36 21.28 -2.67 11.97
N ALA A 37 22.24 -2.73 12.89
CA ALA A 37 21.95 -2.91 14.33
C ALA A 37 20.99 -1.86 14.89
N TRP A 38 21.11 -0.60 14.47
CA TRP A 38 20.21 0.48 14.88
C TRP A 38 18.76 0.22 14.42
N LEU A 39 18.58 -0.35 13.22
CA LEU A 39 17.27 -0.64 12.64
C LEU A 39 16.66 -1.90 13.28
N GLN A 40 17.49 -2.83 13.74
CA GLN A 40 17.04 -4.04 14.43
C GLN A 40 16.20 -3.73 15.67
N ALA A 41 16.46 -2.62 16.36
CA ALA A 41 15.68 -2.17 17.52
C ALA A 41 14.22 -1.84 17.18
N HIS A 42 13.92 -1.56 15.91
CA HIS A 42 12.57 -1.25 15.42
C HIS A 42 11.85 -2.46 14.83
N VAL A 43 12.54 -3.61 14.72
CA VAL A 43 11.96 -4.84 14.19
C VAL A 43 11.13 -5.55 15.25
N GLY A 44 9.88 -5.87 14.91
CA GLY A 44 8.99 -6.62 15.78
C GLY A 44 7.52 -6.52 15.37
N GLU A 45 6.67 -7.22 16.12
CA GLU A 45 5.22 -7.25 15.88
C GLU A 45 4.44 -6.27 16.77
N GLY A 46 5.13 -5.54 17.64
CA GLY A 46 4.56 -4.54 18.54
C GLY A 46 4.12 -3.25 17.84
N GLU A 47 3.47 -2.38 18.60
CA GLU A 47 2.99 -1.08 18.14
C GLU A 47 4.19 -0.17 17.79
N GLY A 48 4.16 0.43 16.59
CA GLY A 48 5.28 1.23 16.08
C GLY A 48 6.50 0.43 15.61
N GLN A 49 6.50 -0.91 15.70
CA GLN A 49 7.55 -1.78 15.16
C GLN A 49 7.20 -2.29 13.77
N ILE A 50 8.21 -2.56 12.95
CA ILE A 50 8.06 -3.16 11.62
C ILE A 50 8.32 -4.67 11.67
N ALA A 51 7.44 -5.48 11.08
CA ALA A 51 7.68 -6.92 11.00
C ALA A 51 8.85 -7.22 10.06
N GLN A 52 9.66 -8.24 10.40
CA GLN A 52 10.88 -8.59 9.66
C GLN A 52 10.63 -8.72 8.15
N VAL A 53 9.62 -9.50 7.75
CA VAL A 53 9.29 -9.72 6.33
C VAL A 53 8.91 -8.42 5.60
N VAL A 54 8.27 -7.47 6.30
CA VAL A 54 7.85 -6.20 5.73
C VAL A 54 9.09 -5.31 5.51
N LEU A 55 9.99 -5.26 6.49
CA LEU A 55 11.25 -4.54 6.39
C LEU A 55 12.13 -5.10 5.26
N GLU A 56 12.33 -6.41 5.25
CA GLU A 56 13.19 -7.07 4.26
C GLU A 56 12.74 -6.80 2.84
N ARG A 57 11.43 -6.88 2.57
CA ARG A 57 10.90 -6.64 1.22
C ARG A 57 10.93 -5.16 0.83
N ALA A 58 10.64 -4.26 1.76
CA ALA A 58 10.76 -2.82 1.53
C ALA A 58 12.20 -2.42 1.21
N ARG A 59 13.14 -2.92 2.01
CA ARG A 59 14.58 -2.68 1.84
C ARG A 59 15.12 -3.30 0.57
N ALA A 60 14.73 -4.52 0.24
CA ALA A 60 15.12 -5.17 -1.00
C ALA A 60 14.62 -4.39 -2.23
N LEU A 61 13.37 -3.91 -2.20
CA LEU A 61 12.83 -3.04 -3.25
C LEU A 61 13.63 -1.74 -3.38
N TYR A 62 13.91 -1.07 -2.26
CA TYR A 62 14.70 0.16 -2.24
C TYR A 62 16.11 -0.04 -2.82
N LEU A 63 16.86 -1.01 -2.31
CA LEU A 63 18.23 -1.28 -2.77
C LEU A 63 18.26 -1.66 -4.25
N LYS A 64 17.29 -2.44 -4.72
CA LYS A 64 17.12 -2.72 -6.16
C LYS A 64 16.94 -1.42 -6.94
N LYS A 65 16.02 -0.54 -6.52
CA LYS A 65 15.73 0.71 -7.23
C LYS A 65 16.86 1.75 -7.18
N VAL A 66 17.63 1.76 -6.11
CA VAL A 66 18.89 2.53 -6.01
C VAL A 66 19.91 2.00 -7.01
N SER A 67 20.11 0.67 -7.08
CA SER A 67 21.05 0.05 -8.02
C SER A 67 20.67 0.26 -9.50
N GLU A 68 19.36 0.38 -9.78
CA GLU A 68 18.81 0.72 -11.10
C GLU A 68 18.92 2.23 -11.41
N GLY A 69 19.39 3.06 -10.47
CA GLY A 69 19.43 4.52 -10.62
C GLY A 69 18.06 5.21 -10.64
N SER A 70 16.99 4.46 -10.33
CA SER A 70 15.60 4.95 -10.37
C SER A 70 15.21 5.73 -9.11
N VAL A 71 15.96 5.59 -8.01
CA VAL A 71 15.72 6.28 -6.74
C VAL A 71 17.01 6.90 -6.22
N LYS A 72 16.92 8.18 -5.81
CA LYS A 72 18.00 8.92 -5.14
C LYS A 72 17.61 9.41 -3.74
N ASN A 73 16.33 9.30 -3.38
CA ASN A 73 15.83 9.66 -2.07
C ASN A 73 16.51 8.79 -1.00
N PRO A 74 17.07 9.35 0.08
CA PRO A 74 17.76 8.56 1.12
C PRO A 74 16.80 7.70 1.96
N CYS A 75 15.52 8.01 1.92
CA CYS A 75 14.47 7.34 2.67
C CYS A 75 13.66 6.41 1.76
N TYR A 76 13.19 5.28 2.29
CA TYR A 76 12.20 4.42 1.65
C TYR A 76 11.06 4.08 2.61
N PHE A 77 9.93 3.67 2.04
CA PHE A 77 8.70 3.49 2.79
C PHE A 77 8.20 2.05 2.79
N ALA A 78 7.48 1.71 3.84
CA ALA A 78 6.75 0.46 3.95
C ALA A 78 5.37 0.69 4.55
N MET A 79 4.39 -0.13 4.18
CA MET A 79 3.07 -0.17 4.81
C MET A 79 2.71 -1.61 5.11
N ASP A 80 2.22 -1.87 6.32
CA ASP A 80 1.72 -3.18 6.73
C ASP A 80 0.19 -3.13 6.88
N ALA A 81 -0.53 -3.53 5.83
CA ALA A 81 -1.99 -3.55 5.84
C ALA A 81 -2.59 -4.71 6.64
N THR A 82 -1.77 -5.64 7.15
CA THR A 82 -2.25 -6.74 8.03
C THR A 82 -2.43 -6.31 9.47
N ARG A 83 -1.81 -5.18 9.87
CA ARG A 83 -1.92 -4.60 11.22
C ARG A 83 -3.19 -3.79 11.41
N PRO A 84 -3.69 -3.69 12.66
CA PRO A 84 -4.85 -2.87 12.97
C PRO A 84 -4.60 -1.39 12.63
N GLY A 85 -5.54 -0.76 11.92
CA GLY A 85 -5.53 0.68 11.62
C GLY A 85 -6.14 1.55 12.71
N ASP A 86 -6.97 0.93 13.57
CA ASP A 86 -7.69 1.55 14.66
C ASP A 86 -7.50 0.66 15.89
N LEU A 87 -6.88 1.20 16.94
CA LEU A 87 -6.61 0.49 18.20
C LEU A 87 -7.75 0.70 19.21
N GLY A 88 -8.81 1.44 18.84
CA GLY A 88 -9.88 1.87 19.73
C GLY A 88 -9.57 3.20 20.43
N ASN A 89 -10.58 3.79 21.06
CA ASN A 89 -10.45 5.04 21.84
C ASN A 89 -9.78 6.20 21.09
N SER A 90 -10.05 6.31 19.78
CA SER A 90 -9.43 7.30 18.89
C SER A 90 -7.92 7.17 18.69
N VAL A 91 -7.32 6.05 19.11
CA VAL A 91 -5.91 5.74 18.89
C VAL A 91 -5.76 5.01 17.57
N LEU A 92 -4.89 5.51 16.69
CA LEU A 92 -4.63 4.92 15.38
C LEU A 92 -3.40 4.03 15.42
N GLY A 93 -3.46 2.89 14.74
CA GLY A 93 -2.32 1.98 14.65
C GLY A 93 -1.21 2.54 13.76
N ARG A 94 0.02 2.54 14.26
CA ARG A 94 1.22 2.88 13.48
C ARG A 94 1.63 1.69 12.62
N ARG A 95 1.37 1.79 11.31
CA ARG A 95 1.58 0.71 10.33
C ARG A 95 2.13 1.17 8.99
N TYR A 96 2.58 2.42 8.93
CA TYR A 96 3.34 2.98 7.81
C TYR A 96 4.67 3.44 8.34
N TYR A 97 5.75 3.09 7.65
CA TYR A 97 7.10 3.24 8.13
C TYR A 97 7.91 4.06 7.14
N ILE A 98 8.64 5.02 7.67
CA ILE A 98 9.59 5.86 6.96
C ILE A 98 10.97 5.50 7.50
N ILE A 99 11.85 5.05 6.61
CA ILE A 99 13.15 4.49 6.99
C ILE A 99 14.20 5.20 6.15
N CYS A 100 15.14 5.89 6.80
CA CYS A 100 16.27 6.53 6.12
C CYS A 100 17.57 5.99 6.73
N GLU A 101 18.23 5.08 6.01
CA GLU A 101 19.35 4.30 6.55
C GLU A 101 20.61 5.11 6.77
N ALA A 102 20.88 6.10 5.92
CA ALA A 102 22.05 6.97 6.05
C ALA A 102 21.95 7.86 7.30
N GLU A 103 20.74 8.34 7.60
CA GLU A 103 20.43 9.18 8.75
C GLU A 103 20.12 8.38 10.02
N GLN A 104 20.12 7.04 9.94
CA GLN A 104 19.72 6.14 11.03
C GLN A 104 18.38 6.52 11.65
N SER A 105 17.41 6.89 10.80
CA SER A 105 16.11 7.35 11.25
C SER A 105 15.00 6.35 10.89
N PHE A 106 14.12 6.12 11.84
CA PHE A 106 12.95 5.28 11.69
C PHE A 106 11.74 5.99 12.28
N ARG A 107 10.66 6.08 11.50
CA ARG A 107 9.40 6.66 11.94
C ARG A 107 8.23 5.78 11.57
N ALA A 108 7.45 5.37 12.56
CA ALA A 108 6.16 4.73 12.37
C ALA A 108 5.03 5.76 12.51
N VAL A 109 4.10 5.77 11.56
CA VAL A 109 2.95 6.68 11.52
C VAL A 109 1.66 5.92 11.20
N SER A 110 0.53 6.58 11.44
CA SER A 110 -0.78 6.04 11.12
C SER A 110 -1.03 5.99 9.61
N ALA A 111 -1.71 4.95 9.15
CA ALA A 111 -2.16 4.85 7.76
C ALA A 111 -3.51 4.15 7.65
N GLY A 112 -4.37 4.63 6.74
CA GLY A 112 -5.58 3.93 6.30
C GLY A 112 -5.29 2.89 5.23
N HIS A 113 -6.30 2.10 4.87
CA HIS A 113 -6.25 1.10 3.79
C HIS A 113 -7.55 1.13 2.95
N GLY A 114 -7.57 0.35 1.88
CA GLY A 114 -8.70 0.25 0.96
C GLY A 114 -9.96 -0.30 1.63
N GLY A 115 -11.06 0.43 1.52
CA GLY A 115 -12.32 0.11 2.17
C GLY A 115 -13.08 -1.05 1.54
N GLY A 116 -12.77 -1.41 0.29
CA GLY A 116 -13.57 -2.36 -0.45
C GLY A 116 -15.01 -1.90 -0.67
N ARG A 117 -15.86 -2.77 -1.23
CA ARG A 117 -17.28 -2.46 -1.45
C ARG A 117 -18.16 -3.66 -1.08
N ASN A 118 -19.41 -3.35 -0.76
CA ASN A 118 -20.47 -4.33 -0.65
C ASN A 118 -21.43 -4.13 -1.84
N LEU A 119 -21.40 -5.06 -2.78
CA LEU A 119 -22.33 -5.14 -3.90
C LEU A 119 -23.53 -5.97 -3.44
N LYS A 120 -24.61 -5.30 -3.06
CA LYS A 120 -25.76 -5.92 -2.40
C LYS A 120 -26.30 -7.09 -3.23
N GLY A 121 -26.43 -8.26 -2.60
CA GLY A 121 -26.94 -9.46 -3.24
C GLY A 121 -25.97 -10.17 -4.20
N VAL A 122 -24.76 -9.63 -4.43
CA VAL A 122 -23.79 -10.18 -5.39
C VAL A 122 -22.48 -10.58 -4.72
N ALA A 123 -21.79 -9.64 -4.08
CA ALA A 123 -20.50 -9.90 -3.43
C ALA A 123 -20.17 -8.85 -2.38
N ASP A 124 -19.72 -9.30 -1.21
CA ASP A 124 -19.18 -8.42 -0.17
C ASP A 124 -17.66 -8.61 -0.06
N PHE A 125 -16.93 -7.58 -0.48
CA PHE A 125 -15.48 -7.46 -0.33
C PHE A 125 -15.12 -6.20 0.46
N SER A 126 -16.02 -5.72 1.31
CA SER A 126 -15.74 -4.59 2.19
C SER A 126 -14.73 -4.96 3.27
N ASN A 127 -13.98 -3.96 3.73
CA ASN A 127 -13.08 -4.04 4.86
C ASN A 127 -13.63 -3.23 6.04
N GLY A 128 -13.33 -3.71 7.25
CA GLY A 128 -13.53 -2.95 8.47
C GLY A 128 -12.49 -1.82 8.59
N ARG A 129 -12.70 -0.90 9.52
CA ARG A 129 -11.71 0.16 9.79
C ARG A 129 -10.45 -0.39 10.45
N ARG A 130 -10.63 -1.34 11.38
CA ARG A 130 -9.56 -1.92 12.18
C ARG A 130 -8.71 -2.87 11.34
N CYS A 131 -9.29 -3.98 10.87
CA CYS A 131 -8.56 -5.02 10.14
C CYS A 131 -9.04 -5.17 8.69
N ALA A 132 -8.09 -5.32 7.77
CA ALA A 132 -8.34 -5.60 6.37
C ALA A 132 -8.47 -7.12 6.15
N LYS A 133 -9.58 -7.54 5.56
CA LYS A 133 -9.84 -8.93 5.15
C LYS A 133 -9.60 -9.14 3.67
N ASN A 134 -10.06 -8.19 2.86
CA ASN A 134 -10.11 -8.25 1.42
C ASN A 134 -9.01 -7.39 0.81
N PHE A 135 -8.33 -7.95 -0.18
CA PHE A 135 -7.27 -7.32 -0.96
C PHE A 135 -7.51 -7.60 -2.43
N GLY A 136 -6.99 -6.77 -3.32
CA GLY A 136 -7.18 -7.01 -4.74
C GLY A 136 -6.72 -5.87 -5.63
N ASN A 137 -6.58 -6.20 -6.91
CA ASN A 137 -6.12 -5.28 -7.95
C ASN A 137 -7.19 -4.96 -8.99
N ALA A 138 -8.46 -5.35 -8.78
CA ALA A 138 -9.55 -4.99 -9.68
C ALA A 138 -9.79 -3.46 -9.71
N MET A 139 -10.06 -2.92 -10.90
CA MET A 139 -10.62 -1.57 -11.06
C MET A 139 -11.92 -1.43 -10.26
N ASP A 140 -12.18 -0.22 -9.76
CA ASP A 140 -13.41 0.09 -9.00
C ASP A 140 -13.65 -0.72 -7.72
N SER A 141 -12.68 -1.53 -7.27
CA SER A 141 -12.85 -2.36 -6.07
C SER A 141 -12.61 -1.61 -4.76
N GLU A 142 -11.89 -0.49 -4.80
CA GLU A 142 -11.43 0.23 -3.59
C GLU A 142 -10.59 -0.62 -2.62
N LEU A 143 -10.11 -1.79 -3.06
CA LEU A 143 -9.27 -2.68 -2.27
C LEU A 143 -7.80 -2.23 -2.28
N THR A 144 -7.10 -2.46 -1.18
CA THR A 144 -5.63 -2.36 -1.19
C THR A 144 -5.06 -3.51 -2.03
N ALA A 145 -4.11 -3.19 -2.91
CA ALA A 145 -3.22 -4.17 -3.49
C ALA A 145 -1.87 -4.06 -2.77
N GLY A 146 -1.33 -5.17 -2.29
CA GLY A 146 0.04 -5.18 -1.79
C GLY A 146 1.04 -5.49 -2.91
N GLY A 147 2.28 -5.10 -2.69
CA GLY A 147 3.38 -5.22 -3.62
C GLY A 147 4.28 -4.00 -3.63
N ALA A 148 5.08 -3.92 -4.70
CA ALA A 148 6.08 -2.88 -4.89
C ALA A 148 5.49 -1.66 -5.60
N TYR A 149 5.76 -0.48 -5.04
CA TYR A 149 5.42 0.81 -5.60
C TYR A 149 6.62 1.76 -5.62
N MET A 150 6.56 2.74 -6.51
CA MET A 150 7.32 3.99 -6.43
C MET A 150 6.36 5.16 -6.26
N THR A 151 6.72 6.13 -5.43
CA THR A 151 6.03 7.42 -5.39
C THR A 151 6.35 8.20 -6.66
N ALA A 152 5.38 8.92 -7.19
CA ALA A 152 5.53 9.70 -8.42
C ALA A 152 4.97 11.12 -8.20
N ASP A 153 4.16 11.59 -9.15
CA ASP A 153 3.65 12.95 -9.22
C ASP A 153 2.86 13.34 -7.96
N THR A 154 3.09 14.55 -7.45
CA THR A 154 2.28 15.13 -6.38
C THR A 154 1.41 16.26 -6.94
N LYS A 155 0.09 16.06 -6.94
CA LYS A 155 -0.89 17.06 -7.36
C LYS A 155 -1.60 17.66 -6.16
N THR A 156 -1.45 18.96 -5.96
CA THR A 156 -2.20 19.72 -4.96
C THR A 156 -3.38 20.42 -5.61
N SER A 157 -4.57 20.26 -5.05
CA SER A 157 -5.79 20.85 -5.60
C SER A 157 -6.65 21.47 -4.51
N PHE A 158 -7.29 22.58 -4.85
CA PHE A 158 -8.32 23.19 -4.04
C PHE A 158 -9.51 22.23 -3.91
N LYS A 159 -10.05 22.11 -2.70
CA LYS A 159 -11.20 21.26 -2.38
C LYS A 159 -12.40 22.04 -1.85
N GLY A 160 -12.23 23.30 -1.53
CA GLY A 160 -13.26 24.14 -0.94
C GLY A 160 -12.76 24.91 0.28
N TYR A 161 -13.69 25.56 0.94
CA TYR A 161 -13.49 26.25 2.21
C TYR A 161 -14.11 25.47 3.37
N TYR A 162 -13.64 25.75 4.58
CA TYR A 162 -14.26 25.28 5.81
C TYR A 162 -14.13 26.35 6.90
N ARG A 163 -15.02 26.28 7.88
CA ARG A 163 -15.00 27.17 9.05
C ARG A 163 -14.03 26.64 10.11
N THR A 164 -13.08 27.46 10.54
CA THR A 164 -12.17 27.16 11.65
C THR A 164 -12.85 27.40 13.01
N ALA A 165 -12.23 26.95 14.09
CA ALA A 165 -12.71 27.22 15.46
C ALA A 165 -12.78 28.74 15.76
N ALA A 166 -11.91 29.54 15.14
CA ALA A 166 -11.91 31.00 15.24
C ALA A 166 -13.02 31.68 14.40
N LYS A 167 -13.97 30.89 13.88
CA LYS A 167 -15.07 31.35 13.00
C LYS A 167 -14.60 32.02 11.70
N GLN A 168 -13.37 31.75 11.26
CA GLN A 168 -12.84 32.23 9.99
C GLN A 168 -12.94 31.14 8.91
N ASP A 169 -13.15 31.55 7.67
CA ASP A 169 -13.11 30.60 6.55
C ASP A 169 -11.66 30.34 6.14
N ALA A 170 -11.25 29.09 6.14
CA ALA A 170 -9.94 28.65 5.67
C ALA A 170 -10.06 27.85 4.37
N VAL A 171 -9.04 27.96 3.53
CA VAL A 171 -8.92 27.17 2.30
C VAL A 171 -8.50 25.75 2.66
N PHE A 172 -9.17 24.76 2.08
CA PHE A 172 -8.72 23.37 2.13
C PHE A 172 -8.04 22.98 0.81
N MET A 173 -6.71 22.96 0.83
CA MET A 173 -5.89 22.36 -0.22
C MET A 173 -5.60 20.91 0.15
N ARG A 174 -5.74 19.99 -0.81
CA ARG A 174 -5.38 18.59 -0.62
C ARG A 174 -4.44 18.11 -1.71
N SER A 175 -3.30 17.61 -1.28
CA SER A 175 -2.33 16.93 -2.12
C SER A 175 -2.69 15.46 -2.30
N PHE A 176 -2.38 14.94 -3.47
CA PHE A 176 -2.44 13.53 -3.82
C PHE A 176 -1.11 13.14 -4.44
N VAL A 177 -0.49 12.10 -3.90
CA VAL A 177 0.76 11.51 -4.37
C VAL A 177 0.40 10.30 -5.20
N GLN A 178 0.65 10.34 -6.50
CA GLN A 178 0.45 9.18 -7.38
C GLN A 178 1.47 8.09 -7.05
N PHE A 179 1.05 6.83 -7.06
CA PHE A 179 1.95 5.68 -7.01
C PHE A 179 2.03 4.96 -8.36
N ASP A 180 3.23 4.51 -8.69
CA ASP A 180 3.52 3.60 -9.81
C ASP A 180 3.79 2.22 -9.25
N GLY A 181 3.06 1.22 -9.72
CA GLY A 181 3.17 -0.14 -9.22
C GLY A 181 3.92 -1.08 -10.18
N GLU A 182 4.42 -2.18 -9.63
CA GLU A 182 5.00 -3.30 -10.37
C GLU A 182 4.26 -4.62 -10.08
N GLY A 183 4.30 -5.56 -11.02
CA GLY A 183 3.66 -6.86 -10.88
C GLY A 183 2.15 -6.75 -10.68
N GLU A 184 1.64 -7.30 -9.58
CA GLU A 184 0.19 -7.28 -9.27
C GLU A 184 -0.37 -5.88 -9.02
N THR A 185 0.52 -4.91 -8.75
CA THR A 185 0.18 -3.51 -8.51
C THR A 185 0.33 -2.63 -9.75
N ALA A 186 0.72 -3.20 -10.90
CA ALA A 186 1.05 -2.47 -12.12
C ALA A 186 -0.08 -1.57 -12.65
N ASN A 187 -1.33 -1.82 -12.25
CA ASN A 187 -2.45 -0.96 -12.61
C ASN A 187 -2.72 0.19 -11.63
N ALA A 188 -1.75 0.56 -10.80
CA ALA A 188 -1.86 1.62 -9.79
C ALA A 188 -2.34 2.96 -10.37
N ARG A 189 -1.77 3.39 -11.52
CA ARG A 189 -2.18 4.64 -12.19
C ARG A 189 -3.62 4.59 -12.67
N GLN A 190 -4.02 3.51 -13.36
CA GLN A 190 -5.39 3.35 -13.85
C GLN A 190 -6.40 3.35 -12.70
N ARG A 191 -6.03 2.74 -11.57
CA ARG A 191 -6.85 2.69 -10.36
C ARG A 191 -6.80 3.97 -9.52
N VAL A 192 -5.97 4.96 -9.90
CA VAL A 192 -5.72 6.18 -9.12
C VAL A 192 -5.28 5.84 -7.69
N ILE A 193 -4.39 4.85 -7.56
CA ILE A 193 -3.81 4.45 -6.28
C ILE A 193 -2.68 5.41 -5.94
N GLY A 194 -2.69 5.89 -4.71
CA GLY A 194 -1.74 6.88 -4.24
C GLY A 194 -1.78 7.09 -2.74
N GLY A 195 -1.13 8.16 -2.32
CA GLY A 195 -1.04 8.63 -0.94
C GLY A 195 -1.70 9.99 -0.76
N HIS A 196 -2.40 10.24 0.34
CA HIS A 196 -2.99 11.55 0.60
C HIS A 196 -3.26 11.84 2.09
N PRO A 197 -3.43 13.12 2.49
CA PRO A 197 -3.97 13.46 3.80
C PRO A 197 -5.38 12.88 3.96
N ALA A 198 -5.67 12.27 5.11
CA ALA A 198 -6.96 11.71 5.50
C ALA A 198 -7.92 12.81 5.96
N ALA A 199 -8.17 13.79 5.09
CA ALA A 199 -9.09 14.89 5.32
C ALA A 199 -10.00 15.09 4.10
N LEU A 200 -11.27 15.46 4.35
CA LEU A 200 -12.26 15.80 3.33
C LEU A 200 -13.25 16.84 3.84
N LEU A 201 -13.97 17.50 2.93
CA LEU A 201 -15.13 18.31 3.26
C LEU A 201 -16.39 17.43 3.22
N ARG A 202 -17.18 17.46 4.29
CA ARG A 202 -18.45 16.75 4.41
C ARG A 202 -19.61 17.74 4.45
N GLY A 203 -20.75 17.34 3.90
CA GLY A 203 -21.96 18.17 3.86
C GLY A 203 -21.74 19.44 3.06
N MET A 204 -21.20 19.30 1.85
CA MET A 204 -20.80 20.44 1.03
C MET A 204 -22.00 21.24 0.51
N CYS A 205 -21.82 22.54 0.41
CA CYS A 205 -22.70 23.48 -0.25
C CYS A 205 -21.89 24.52 -1.04
N LEU A 206 -22.53 25.27 -1.93
CA LEU A 206 -21.91 26.35 -2.69
C LEU A 206 -22.08 27.68 -1.93
N LEU A 207 -20.96 28.27 -1.52
CA LEU A 207 -20.90 29.55 -0.83
C LEU A 207 -20.57 30.66 -1.83
N LYS A 208 -21.35 31.74 -1.85
CA LYS A 208 -21.06 32.91 -2.68
C LYS A 208 -19.83 33.64 -2.15
N LYS A 209 -18.73 33.63 -2.91
CA LYS A 209 -17.46 34.32 -2.64
C LYS A 209 -16.85 34.85 -3.94
N PRO A 210 -17.42 35.89 -4.57
CA PRO A 210 -17.00 36.37 -5.89
C PRO A 210 -15.56 36.90 -5.92
N GLN A 211 -15.00 37.29 -4.77
CA GLN A 211 -13.63 37.77 -4.65
C GLN A 211 -12.60 36.65 -4.44
N SER A 212 -13.03 35.39 -4.35
CA SER A 212 -12.12 34.25 -4.23
C SER A 212 -11.51 33.93 -5.60
N SER A 213 -10.19 33.73 -5.65
CA SER A 213 -9.50 33.20 -6.84
C SER A 213 -9.88 31.76 -7.19
N TYR A 214 -10.62 31.07 -6.31
CA TYR A 214 -11.13 29.72 -6.53
C TYR A 214 -12.62 29.69 -6.88
N ALA A 215 -13.26 30.86 -7.00
CA ALA A 215 -14.66 30.91 -7.37
C ALA A 215 -14.86 30.44 -8.82
N ASP A 216 -15.98 29.78 -9.07
CA ASP A 216 -16.44 29.53 -10.43
C ASP A 216 -16.87 30.84 -11.12
N HIS A 217 -17.30 30.73 -12.38
CA HIS A 217 -17.74 31.88 -13.18
C HIS A 217 -18.90 32.67 -12.54
N ASP A 218 -19.70 32.00 -11.71
CA ASP A 218 -20.81 32.58 -10.97
C ASP A 218 -20.38 33.09 -9.59
N GLY A 219 -19.11 33.04 -9.23
CA GLY A 219 -18.62 33.54 -7.95
C GLY A 219 -18.91 32.61 -6.76
N PHE A 220 -19.16 31.31 -6.98
CA PHE A 220 -19.39 30.31 -5.94
C PHE A 220 -18.16 29.44 -5.68
N VAL A 221 -18.01 28.99 -4.43
CA VAL A 221 -16.97 28.04 -4.00
C VAL A 221 -17.58 26.90 -3.20
N PRO A 222 -17.04 25.66 -3.27
CA PRO A 222 -17.42 24.59 -2.36
C PRO A 222 -17.08 24.98 -0.92
N PHE A 223 -18.00 24.73 0.00
CA PHE A 223 -17.83 24.97 1.43
C PHE A 223 -18.40 23.79 2.20
N GLY A 224 -17.75 23.38 3.29
CA GLY A 224 -18.27 22.29 4.11
C GLY A 224 -17.53 22.13 5.44
N LYS A 225 -17.88 21.05 6.16
CA LYS A 225 -17.21 20.69 7.41
C LYS A 225 -15.95 19.87 7.12
N LEU A 226 -14.80 20.34 7.58
CA LEU A 226 -13.57 19.56 7.51
C LEU A 226 -13.67 18.34 8.45
N VAL A 227 -13.47 17.15 7.90
CA VAL A 227 -13.49 15.88 8.64
C VAL A 227 -12.15 15.19 8.45
N ASN A 228 -11.52 14.82 9.57
CA ASN A 228 -10.36 13.95 9.61
C ASN A 228 -10.83 12.49 9.73
N TYR A 229 -10.36 11.63 8.83
CA TYR A 229 -10.64 10.19 8.81
C TYR A 229 -9.37 9.35 8.90
N ALA A 230 -8.32 9.86 9.55
CA ALA A 230 -7.07 9.12 9.74
C ALA A 230 -7.29 7.72 10.34
N GLY A 231 -6.50 6.75 9.82
CA GLY A 231 -6.68 5.32 10.08
C GLY A 231 -8.00 4.73 9.56
N GLY A 232 -8.76 5.51 8.77
CA GLY A 232 -10.01 5.12 8.14
C GLY A 232 -9.81 4.31 6.85
N ARG A 233 -10.94 4.15 6.15
CA ARG A 233 -11.01 3.47 4.84
C ARG A 233 -10.89 4.50 3.72
N SER A 234 -10.17 4.15 2.67
CA SER A 234 -10.02 4.95 1.45
C SER A 234 -10.40 4.13 0.21
N ASN A 235 -10.32 4.74 -0.97
CA ASN A 235 -10.57 4.08 -2.25
C ASN A 235 -9.33 3.28 -2.74
N GLY A 236 -8.74 2.46 -1.87
CA GLY A 236 -7.53 1.67 -2.14
C GLY A 236 -6.20 2.41 -1.90
N CYS A 237 -6.25 3.71 -1.62
CA CYS A 237 -5.10 4.57 -1.36
C CYS A 237 -4.54 4.44 0.07
N THR A 238 -3.28 4.79 0.25
CA THR A 238 -2.70 5.06 1.56
C THR A 238 -3.16 6.43 2.05
N SER A 239 -3.68 6.52 3.27
CA SER A 239 -4.11 7.81 3.84
C SER A 239 -3.43 8.09 5.17
N TRP A 240 -2.77 9.23 5.29
CA TRP A 240 -2.05 9.63 6.51
C TRP A 240 -2.83 10.65 7.32
N SER A 241 -2.51 10.82 8.61
CA SER A 241 -3.02 11.97 9.36
C SER A 241 -2.58 13.29 8.67
N PRO A 242 -3.34 14.40 8.81
CA PRO A 242 -2.93 15.67 8.24
C PRO A 242 -1.52 16.12 8.66
N SER A 243 -1.14 15.89 9.91
CA SER A 243 0.20 16.20 10.44
C SER A 243 1.28 15.29 9.84
N ASP A 244 1.03 14.00 9.69
CA ASP A 244 1.98 13.08 9.06
C ASP A 244 2.15 13.41 7.58
N ALA A 245 1.06 13.78 6.89
CA ALA A 245 1.11 14.16 5.48
C ALA A 245 1.94 15.42 5.23
N GLN A 246 1.90 16.40 6.15
CA GLN A 246 2.76 17.60 6.10
C GLN A 246 4.25 17.25 6.18
N LEU A 247 4.60 16.09 6.72
CA LEU A 247 5.97 15.62 6.84
C LEU A 247 6.34 14.75 5.65
N ILE A 248 5.47 13.81 5.27
CA ILE A 248 5.75 12.82 4.20
C ILE A 248 5.79 13.45 2.82
N ILE A 249 4.83 14.32 2.49
CA ILE A 249 4.69 14.83 1.12
C ILE A 249 5.92 15.64 0.70
N PRO A 250 6.44 16.57 1.52
CA PRO A 250 7.69 17.27 1.17
C PRO A 250 8.90 16.35 0.98
N MET A 251 8.95 15.20 1.67
CA MET A 251 10.08 14.26 1.54
C MET A 251 10.15 13.61 0.15
N ILE A 252 9.02 13.48 -0.53
CA ILE A 252 8.92 12.77 -1.83
C ILE A 252 8.55 13.67 -3.00
N LYS A 253 8.13 14.91 -2.72
CA LYS A 253 7.85 15.89 -3.74
C LYS A 253 9.15 16.15 -4.52
N ASP A 254 9.11 15.92 -5.82
CA ASP A 254 10.25 16.08 -6.74
C ASP A 254 11.47 15.19 -6.38
N ASN A 255 11.29 14.23 -5.46
CA ASN A 255 12.33 13.30 -4.99
C ASN A 255 11.71 11.91 -4.71
N PRO A 256 11.29 11.18 -5.76
CA PRO A 256 10.54 9.95 -5.61
C PRO A 256 11.34 8.86 -4.88
N THR A 257 10.63 8.00 -4.14
CA THR A 257 11.18 6.83 -3.46
C THR A 257 10.29 5.60 -3.60
N THR A 258 10.73 4.47 -3.07
CA THR A 258 9.98 3.22 -3.04
C THR A 258 8.99 3.17 -1.87
N LEU A 259 7.86 2.52 -2.10
CA LEU A 259 6.90 2.10 -1.09
C LEU A 259 6.60 0.62 -1.28
N TYR A 260 6.82 -0.18 -0.26
CA TYR A 260 6.36 -1.58 -0.27
C TYR A 260 5.12 -1.73 0.62
N VAL A 261 4.00 -2.20 0.05
CA VAL A 261 2.76 -2.45 0.78
C VAL A 261 2.61 -3.96 0.99
N TYR A 262 2.64 -4.42 2.24
CA TYR A 262 2.37 -5.79 2.62
C TYR A 262 0.87 -5.98 2.92
N PRO A 263 0.21 -7.09 2.53
CA PRO A 263 0.74 -8.33 1.91
C PRO A 263 0.50 -8.46 0.39
N GLU A 264 1.32 -9.27 -0.30
CA GLU A 264 1.08 -9.68 -1.70
C GLU A 264 0.05 -10.84 -1.78
N SER A 265 -0.48 -11.13 -2.98
CA SER A 265 -1.47 -12.22 -3.16
C SER A 265 -0.97 -13.58 -2.65
N ARG A 266 0.32 -13.87 -2.84
CA ARG A 266 0.95 -15.12 -2.39
C ARG A 266 0.93 -15.28 -0.87
N ASP A 267 1.13 -14.19 -0.14
CA ASP A 267 1.09 -14.20 1.33
C ASP A 267 -0.35 -14.45 1.78
N ILE A 268 -1.30 -13.74 1.16
CA ILE A 268 -2.73 -13.92 1.43
C ILE A 268 -3.16 -15.37 1.18
N ALA A 269 -2.75 -15.96 0.06
CA ALA A 269 -3.06 -17.35 -0.27
C ALA A 269 -2.41 -18.34 0.72
N ALA A 270 -1.16 -18.10 1.15
CA ALA A 270 -0.49 -18.93 2.13
C ALA A 270 -1.19 -18.88 3.50
N ILE A 271 -1.54 -17.67 3.97
CA ILE A 271 -2.26 -17.45 5.22
C ILE A 271 -3.67 -18.05 5.16
N ALA A 272 -4.42 -17.83 4.08
CA ALA A 272 -5.77 -18.37 3.91
C ALA A 272 -5.79 -19.91 3.99
N ARG A 273 -4.82 -20.59 3.34
CA ARG A 273 -4.69 -22.05 3.41
C ARG A 273 -4.40 -22.55 4.83
N LYS A 274 -3.56 -21.85 5.59
CA LYS A 274 -3.23 -22.21 6.98
C LYS A 274 -4.36 -21.90 7.96
N ALA A 275 -5.06 -20.79 7.76
CA ALA A 275 -6.24 -20.45 8.53
C ALA A 275 -7.35 -21.50 8.35
N ALA A 276 -7.55 -21.98 7.11
CA ALA A 276 -8.51 -23.05 6.82
C ALA A 276 -8.16 -24.38 7.52
N SER A 277 -6.87 -24.71 7.67
CA SER A 277 -6.40 -25.92 8.36
C SER A 277 -6.22 -25.75 9.87
N ARG A 278 -6.55 -24.58 10.44
CA ARG A 278 -6.35 -24.22 11.86
C ARG A 278 -4.92 -24.45 12.36
N GLN A 279 -3.94 -24.36 11.46
CA GLN A 279 -2.52 -24.56 11.78
C GLN A 279 -1.88 -23.26 12.26
N SER A 280 -0.84 -23.38 13.11
CA SER A 280 -0.05 -22.22 13.52
C SER A 280 0.66 -21.57 12.32
N LEU A 281 0.67 -20.24 12.29
CA LEU A 281 1.40 -19.46 11.28
C LEU A 281 2.91 -19.46 11.51
N SER A 282 3.33 -19.42 12.78
CA SER A 282 4.74 -19.28 13.17
C SER A 282 5.59 -20.45 12.68
N SER A 283 5.05 -21.66 12.68
CA SER A 283 5.74 -22.86 12.18
C SER A 283 5.98 -22.85 10.67
N ALA A 284 5.35 -21.94 9.92
CA ALA A 284 5.49 -21.84 8.47
C ALA A 284 6.26 -20.57 8.03
N GLY A 285 6.80 -19.79 8.98
CA GLY A 285 7.45 -18.52 8.67
C GLY A 285 6.50 -17.49 8.02
N LEU A 286 5.18 -17.66 8.22
CA LEU A 286 4.17 -16.77 7.68
C LEU A 286 3.82 -15.69 8.69
N TYR A 287 3.54 -14.49 8.20
CA TYR A 287 3.26 -13.33 9.02
C TYR A 287 1.87 -12.77 8.73
N TRP A 288 1.12 -12.52 9.80
CA TRP A 288 -0.09 -11.70 9.83
C TRP A 288 -0.30 -11.26 11.27
N ASN A 289 -0.73 -10.02 11.51
CA ASN A 289 -1.02 -9.60 12.89
C ASN A 289 -2.08 -10.51 13.54
N ALA A 290 -1.74 -11.16 14.65
CA ALA A 290 -2.59 -12.18 15.27
C ALA A 290 -3.98 -11.66 15.66
N SER A 291 -4.08 -10.42 16.15
CA SER A 291 -5.37 -9.82 16.53
C SER A 291 -6.26 -9.62 15.31
N CYS A 292 -5.70 -9.13 14.21
CA CYS A 292 -6.45 -8.95 12.98
C CYS A 292 -6.82 -10.27 12.31
N LEU A 293 -5.93 -11.26 12.32
CA LEU A 293 -6.25 -12.56 11.77
C LEU A 293 -7.41 -13.23 12.52
N LYS A 294 -7.40 -13.14 13.85
CA LYS A 294 -8.49 -13.65 14.69
C LYS A 294 -9.82 -12.96 14.36
N GLU A 295 -9.79 -11.64 14.13
CA GLU A 295 -10.99 -10.86 13.80
C GLU A 295 -11.56 -11.21 12.42
N ILE A 296 -10.71 -11.33 11.39
CA ILE A 296 -11.15 -11.56 10.01
C ILE A 296 -11.35 -13.04 9.66
N GLY A 297 -10.83 -13.95 10.49
CA GLY A 297 -10.78 -15.40 10.29
C GLY A 297 -9.75 -15.82 9.25
N ALA A 298 -9.96 -15.44 8.00
CA ALA A 298 -9.03 -15.69 6.89
C ALA A 298 -9.06 -14.54 5.89
N PRO A 299 -7.90 -14.07 5.42
CA PRO A 299 -7.83 -13.04 4.40
C PRO A 299 -8.22 -13.60 3.02
N LYS A 300 -8.60 -12.71 2.11
CA LYS A 300 -9.00 -13.04 0.75
C LYS A 300 -8.38 -12.07 -0.25
N TYR A 301 -7.77 -12.64 -1.29
CA TYR A 301 -7.35 -11.90 -2.46
C TYR A 301 -8.43 -12.02 -3.54
N TRP A 302 -8.76 -10.89 -4.18
CA TRP A 302 -9.70 -10.78 -5.28
C TRP A 302 -8.93 -10.40 -6.55
N PRO A 303 -8.62 -11.39 -7.41
CA PRO A 303 -7.95 -11.13 -8.67
C PRO A 303 -8.80 -10.25 -9.58
N LYS A 304 -8.12 -9.35 -10.31
CA LYS A 304 -8.71 -8.53 -11.38
C LYS A 304 -9.68 -9.32 -12.26
N GLN A 305 -9.23 -10.46 -12.76
CA GLN A 305 -9.94 -11.31 -13.71
C GLN A 305 -11.24 -11.88 -13.14
N THR A 306 -11.35 -12.00 -11.81
CA THR A 306 -12.54 -12.50 -11.14
C THR A 306 -13.47 -11.37 -10.72
N LEU A 307 -12.93 -10.29 -10.16
CA LEU A 307 -13.75 -9.26 -9.52
C LEU A 307 -14.23 -8.16 -10.47
N GLU A 308 -13.46 -7.81 -11.51
CA GLU A 308 -13.88 -6.77 -12.46
C GLU A 308 -15.17 -7.13 -13.22
N PRO A 309 -15.35 -8.36 -13.74
CA PRO A 309 -16.60 -8.73 -14.41
C PRO A 309 -17.81 -8.60 -13.47
N ILE A 310 -17.65 -8.97 -12.20
CA ILE A 310 -18.70 -8.87 -11.17
C ILE A 310 -19.08 -7.41 -10.94
N ILE A 311 -18.07 -6.51 -10.79
CA ILE A 311 -18.32 -5.08 -10.59
C ILE A 311 -18.98 -4.47 -11.83
N ALA A 312 -18.51 -4.83 -13.04
CA ALA A 312 -19.05 -4.32 -14.29
C ALA A 312 -20.52 -4.70 -14.45
N GLN A 313 -20.86 -5.98 -14.25
CA GLN A 313 -22.25 -6.44 -14.30
C GLN A 313 -23.13 -5.73 -13.26
N TYR A 314 -22.65 -5.63 -12.01
CA TYR A 314 -23.40 -4.94 -10.97
C TYR A 314 -23.71 -3.48 -11.33
N LYS A 315 -22.76 -2.76 -11.93
CA LYS A 315 -22.97 -1.38 -12.40
C LYS A 315 -23.99 -1.28 -13.54
N GLN A 316 -24.04 -2.27 -14.43
CA GLN A 316 -25.03 -2.32 -15.50
C GLN A 316 -26.43 -2.58 -14.95
N ASP A 317 -26.55 -3.50 -14.00
CA ASP A 317 -27.82 -3.86 -13.37
C ASP A 317 -28.31 -2.77 -12.39
N HIS A 318 -27.39 -1.96 -11.87
CA HIS A 318 -27.66 -0.90 -10.88
C HIS A 318 -27.04 0.43 -11.33
N PRO A 319 -27.57 1.08 -12.39
CA PRO A 319 -27.05 2.34 -12.86
C PRO A 319 -27.15 3.40 -11.75
N ALA A 320 -26.07 4.16 -11.56
CA ALA A 320 -26.04 5.23 -10.57
C ALA A 320 -27.09 6.30 -10.92
N PRO A 321 -27.79 6.86 -9.91
CA PRO A 321 -28.69 7.98 -10.17
C PRO A 321 -27.90 9.18 -10.73
N PRO A 322 -28.54 10.05 -11.52
CA PRO A 322 -27.90 11.26 -12.01
C PRO A 322 -27.27 12.08 -10.86
N PRO A 323 -26.07 12.65 -11.06
CA PRO A 323 -25.45 13.51 -10.06
C PRO A 323 -26.39 14.66 -9.68
N GLN A 324 -26.67 14.80 -8.39
CA GLN A 324 -27.43 15.93 -7.88
C GLN A 324 -26.52 17.16 -7.78
N PRO A 325 -27.00 18.36 -8.15
CA PRO A 325 -26.21 19.58 -8.00
C PRO A 325 -25.89 19.82 -6.52
N VAL A 326 -24.69 20.32 -6.25
CA VAL A 326 -24.32 20.74 -4.89
C VAL A 326 -25.22 21.93 -4.51
N PRO A 327 -25.95 21.88 -3.38
CA PRO A 327 -26.89 22.93 -3.03
C PRO A 327 -26.17 24.23 -2.65
N ILE A 328 -26.82 25.37 -2.82
CA ILE A 328 -26.32 26.64 -2.26
C ILE A 328 -26.37 26.58 -0.73
N CYS A 329 -25.35 27.13 -0.08
CA CYS A 329 -25.32 27.18 1.38
C CYS A 329 -26.54 27.94 1.91
N LYS A 330 -27.27 27.33 2.86
CA LYS A 330 -28.28 28.07 3.61
C LYS A 330 -27.56 29.22 4.33
N GLY A 331 -28.19 30.40 4.32
CA GLY A 331 -27.69 31.54 5.07
C GLY A 331 -27.46 31.19 6.55
N PRO A 332 -26.69 32.01 7.28
CA PRO A 332 -26.49 31.81 8.71
C PRO A 332 -27.80 31.67 9.50
#